data_AF-A0A0C2GAI6-F1
#
_entry.id   AF-A0A0C2GAI6-F1
#
_cell.length_a   1.000
_cell.length_b   1.000
_cell.length_c   1.000
_cell.angle_alpha   90.00
_cell.angle_beta   90.00
_cell.angle_gamma   90.00
#
_symmetry.space_group_name_H-M   'P 1'
#
loop_
_entity.id
_entity.type
_entity.pdbx_description
1 polymer ?
#
loop_
_entity_poly.entity_id
_entity_poly.type
_entity_poly.pdbx_seq_one_letter_code
_entity_poly.pdbx_strand_id
1 'polypeptide(L)'
;MNAPLHQRIRALDAAILKDNTHIDTIAVAPRKTVSTKEEVEQLFAQALGAGEEGIVVKRKDVTYQPGTRMTKNGWFKLKAYLGDNELDVAVVGIDKGKDGQLAYQLAVRDGERYQTITNCSSGLRQVDRDYIYNLSTRAVGPLLKVVEMTAAGVRDGKFIDPVMKRIRHDKDVDEVDTLQTFKDYEQILMNSKLSDKSPAKEKPRKVTKRMIVEGSAVPEVDAKQIRTDSPLVGRTVCVLFGTDERLRKRLMEILKTYGAKVVANPVADMDLVVATTDKHVKTKAQVEAGQTTLLRSKWVLRCEEEGQVVPWTTEEVLNEVEGGFQIE
;
A
#
# COMPACT_ATOMS: atom_id res chain seq x y z
N MET A 1 -22.20 -37.79 3.69
CA MET A 1 -21.77 -36.40 3.36
C MET A 1 -22.94 -35.43 3.11
N ASN A 2 -24.11 -35.91 2.67
CA ASN A 2 -25.28 -35.08 2.35
C ASN A 2 -26.05 -34.54 3.56
N ALA A 3 -25.52 -34.70 4.78
CA ALA A 3 -26.13 -34.18 6.00
C ALA A 3 -25.59 -32.77 6.32
N PRO A 4 -26.43 -31.86 6.85
CA PRO A 4 -25.99 -30.57 7.36
C PRO A 4 -24.88 -30.69 8.41
N LEU A 5 -24.03 -29.67 8.53
CA LEU A 5 -22.90 -29.66 9.47
C LEU A 5 -23.30 -30.01 10.91
N HIS A 6 -24.41 -29.48 11.42
CA HIS A 6 -24.84 -29.77 12.79
C HIS A 6 -25.13 -31.26 13.04
N GLN A 7 -25.67 -31.99 12.05
CA GLN A 7 -25.89 -33.44 12.16
C GLN A 7 -24.56 -34.20 12.11
N ARG A 8 -23.64 -33.76 11.25
CA ARG A 8 -22.30 -34.36 11.16
C ARG A 8 -21.48 -34.17 12.43
N ILE A 9 -21.63 -33.03 13.11
CA ILE A 9 -21.02 -32.79 14.42
C ILE A 9 -21.58 -33.77 15.46
N ARG A 10 -22.90 -33.95 15.53
CA ARG A 10 -23.51 -34.94 16.44
C ARG A 10 -22.98 -36.36 16.19
N ALA A 11 -22.83 -36.74 14.93
CA ALA A 11 -22.26 -38.04 14.58
C ALA A 11 -20.78 -38.16 15.00
N LEU A 12 -19.99 -37.09 14.86
CA LEU A 12 -18.60 -37.04 15.31
C LEU A 12 -18.48 -37.12 16.85
N ASP A 13 -19.36 -36.42 17.57
CA ASP A 13 -19.38 -36.41 19.04
C ASP A 13 -19.88 -37.75 19.62
N ALA A 14 -20.63 -38.53 18.85
CA ALA A 14 -21.08 -39.87 19.21
C ALA A 14 -20.12 -40.98 18.73
N ALA A 15 -19.04 -40.62 18.03
CA ALA A 15 -18.10 -41.58 17.46
C ALA A 15 -16.99 -41.97 18.46
N ILE A 16 -16.13 -42.89 18.02
CA ILE A 16 -15.08 -43.53 18.82
C ILE A 16 -14.08 -42.57 19.48
N LEU A 17 -14.03 -41.31 19.04
CA LEU A 17 -13.13 -40.28 19.58
C LEU A 17 -13.71 -39.51 20.77
N LYS A 18 -14.95 -39.78 21.19
CA LYS A 18 -15.62 -39.09 22.29
C LYS A 18 -14.85 -39.16 23.62
N ASP A 19 -14.28 -40.33 23.90
CA ASP A 19 -13.57 -40.63 25.15
C ASP A 19 -12.04 -40.65 24.94
N ASN A 20 -11.55 -40.03 23.88
CA ASN A 20 -10.12 -40.02 23.57
C ASN A 20 -9.35 -39.04 24.46
N THR A 21 -9.21 -39.37 25.74
CA THR A 21 -8.48 -38.62 26.76
C THR A 21 -7.02 -39.03 26.90
N HIS A 22 -6.58 -40.04 26.14
CA HIS A 22 -5.30 -40.73 26.33
C HIS A 22 -4.34 -40.65 25.12
N ILE A 23 -4.77 -40.10 23.99
CA ILE A 23 -3.98 -40.08 22.75
C ILE A 23 -3.84 -38.64 22.25
N ASP A 24 -2.66 -38.05 22.50
CA ASP A 24 -2.27 -36.71 21.98
C ASP A 24 -2.15 -36.67 20.44
N THR A 25 -2.28 -37.81 19.78
CA THR A 25 -2.14 -37.96 18.32
C THR A 25 -3.41 -37.57 17.55
N ILE A 26 -4.62 -37.73 18.12
CA ILE A 26 -5.88 -37.45 17.41
C ILE A 26 -6.82 -36.67 18.34
N ALA A 27 -7.12 -35.43 17.97
CA ALA A 27 -8.04 -34.56 18.71
C ALA A 27 -9.19 -34.07 17.85
N VAL A 28 -10.33 -33.80 18.49
CA VAL A 28 -11.44 -33.08 17.89
C VAL A 28 -11.20 -31.59 18.10
N ALA A 29 -11.16 -30.83 17.00
CA ALA A 29 -10.95 -29.38 17.08
C ALA A 29 -12.02 -28.70 17.96
N PRO A 30 -11.62 -27.80 18.89
CA PRO A 30 -12.55 -27.08 19.73
C PRO A 30 -13.52 -26.26 18.88
N ARG A 31 -14.77 -26.17 19.34
CA ARG A 31 -15.86 -25.52 18.60
C ARG A 31 -16.82 -24.84 19.54
N LYS A 32 -17.26 -23.64 19.16
CA LYS A 32 -18.31 -22.88 19.85
C LYS A 32 -19.39 -22.49 18.85
N THR A 33 -20.65 -22.60 19.26
CA THR A 33 -21.76 -22.02 18.53
C THR A 33 -21.87 -20.55 18.92
N VAL A 34 -21.94 -19.69 17.93
CA VAL A 34 -22.11 -18.24 18.11
C VAL A 34 -23.20 -17.74 17.16
N SER A 35 -23.77 -16.60 17.49
CA SER A 35 -24.85 -15.95 16.74
C SER A 35 -24.63 -14.46 16.50
N THR A 36 -23.66 -13.84 17.18
CA THR A 36 -23.35 -12.41 17.02
C THR A 36 -21.95 -12.16 16.47
N LYS A 37 -21.70 -10.94 15.97
CA LYS A 37 -20.38 -10.51 15.47
C LYS A 37 -19.36 -10.45 16.61
N GLU A 38 -19.78 -9.95 17.76
CA GLU A 38 -18.94 -9.73 18.94
C GLU A 38 -18.39 -11.06 19.48
N GLU A 39 -19.20 -12.13 19.46
CA GLU A 39 -18.75 -13.47 19.84
C GLU A 39 -17.69 -14.01 18.87
N VAL A 40 -17.80 -13.70 17.57
CA VAL A 40 -16.81 -14.08 16.56
C VAL A 40 -15.50 -13.33 16.76
N GLU A 41 -15.58 -12.03 17.04
CA GLU A 41 -14.41 -11.19 17.34
C GLU A 41 -13.68 -11.65 18.61
N GLN A 42 -14.43 -12.01 19.65
CA GLN A 42 -13.86 -12.55 20.89
C GLN A 42 -13.10 -13.86 20.63
N LEU A 43 -13.69 -14.80 19.88
CA LEU A 43 -13.04 -16.06 19.53
C LEU A 43 -11.81 -15.84 18.65
N PHE A 44 -11.88 -14.88 17.72
CA PHE A 44 -10.74 -14.52 16.88
C PHE A 44 -9.58 -13.97 17.71
N ALA A 45 -9.85 -13.02 18.61
CA ALA A 45 -8.84 -12.47 19.51
C ALA A 45 -8.23 -13.54 20.43
N GLN A 46 -9.04 -14.48 20.93
CA GLN A 46 -8.55 -15.62 21.73
C GLN A 46 -7.60 -16.52 20.93
N ALA A 47 -7.96 -16.86 19.69
CA ALA A 47 -7.12 -17.68 18.81
C ALA A 47 -5.78 -16.98 18.54
N LEU A 48 -5.81 -15.69 18.20
CA LEU A 48 -4.59 -14.90 17.98
C LEU A 48 -3.72 -14.79 19.24
N GLY A 49 -4.34 -14.54 20.41
CA GLY A 49 -3.63 -14.51 21.69
C GLY A 49 -3.00 -15.84 22.10
N ALA A 50 -3.50 -16.96 21.55
CA ALA A 50 -2.90 -18.29 21.69
C ALA A 50 -1.83 -18.60 20.64
N GLY A 51 -1.50 -17.64 19.76
CA GLY A 51 -0.53 -17.82 18.67
C GLY A 51 -1.07 -18.61 17.48
N GLU A 52 -2.39 -18.79 17.37
CA GLU A 52 -3.00 -19.43 16.20
C GLU A 52 -3.11 -18.46 15.02
N GLU A 53 -3.26 -18.99 13.80
CA GLU A 53 -3.41 -18.18 12.58
C GLU A 53 -4.73 -17.38 12.53
N GLY A 54 -5.75 -17.87 13.26
CA GLY A 54 -7.09 -17.32 13.29
C GLY A 54 -8.16 -18.41 13.42
N ILE A 55 -9.38 -18.14 12.97
CA ILE A 55 -10.53 -19.03 13.16
C ILE A 55 -11.21 -19.44 11.85
N VAL A 56 -11.98 -20.53 11.91
CA VAL A 56 -12.86 -20.97 10.81
C VAL A 56 -14.32 -20.88 11.24
N VAL A 57 -15.08 -19.99 10.60
CA VAL A 57 -16.52 -19.84 10.80
C VAL A 57 -17.27 -20.69 9.79
N LYS A 58 -18.16 -21.58 10.26
CA LYS A 58 -18.91 -22.49 9.40
C LYS A 58 -20.41 -22.36 9.63
N ARG A 59 -21.17 -22.22 8.55
CA ARG A 59 -22.63 -22.32 8.60
C ARG A 59 -23.06 -23.72 9.03
N LYS A 60 -24.05 -23.81 9.92
CA LYS A 60 -24.51 -25.08 10.50
C LYS A 60 -25.44 -25.89 9.59
N ASP A 61 -26.12 -25.20 8.70
CA ASP A 61 -27.14 -25.73 7.79
C ASP A 61 -26.56 -26.24 6.46
N VAL A 62 -25.27 -26.02 6.20
CA VAL A 62 -24.63 -26.43 4.94
C VAL A 62 -24.19 -27.89 4.96
N THR A 63 -24.42 -28.56 3.82
CA THR A 63 -23.89 -29.89 3.52
C THR A 63 -22.41 -29.80 3.14
N TYR A 64 -21.68 -30.91 3.28
CA TYR A 64 -20.29 -30.94 2.83
C TYR A 64 -20.23 -31.04 1.30
N GLN A 65 -19.47 -30.15 0.67
CA GLN A 65 -19.32 -30.08 -0.78
C GLN A 65 -17.83 -30.21 -1.14
N PRO A 66 -17.37 -31.40 -1.55
CA PRO A 66 -15.99 -31.60 -2.00
C PRO A 66 -15.65 -30.66 -3.17
N GLY A 67 -14.43 -30.10 -3.16
CA GLY A 67 -13.92 -29.27 -4.26
C GLY A 67 -14.48 -27.84 -4.33
N THR A 68 -15.39 -27.44 -3.44
CA THR A 68 -15.98 -26.08 -3.47
C THR A 68 -15.26 -25.11 -2.53
N ARG A 69 -15.14 -23.85 -2.97
CA ARG A 69 -14.57 -22.72 -2.20
C ARG A 69 -15.55 -21.55 -2.18
N MET A 70 -15.26 -20.55 -1.34
CA MET A 70 -16.02 -19.29 -1.19
C MET A 70 -17.41 -19.50 -0.58
N THR A 71 -18.28 -18.47 -0.64
CA THR A 71 -19.58 -18.42 0.04
C THR A 71 -20.48 -19.64 -0.16
N LYS A 72 -20.34 -20.34 -1.30
CA LYS A 72 -21.10 -21.55 -1.64
C LYS A 72 -20.90 -22.72 -0.69
N ASN A 73 -19.72 -22.85 -0.07
CA ASN A 73 -19.44 -23.95 0.86
C ASN A 73 -19.80 -23.59 2.32
N GLY A 74 -20.12 -22.32 2.60
CA GLY A 74 -20.48 -21.81 3.91
C GLY A 74 -19.35 -21.81 4.95
N TRP A 75 -18.09 -21.95 4.53
CA TRP A 75 -16.91 -22.01 5.40
C TRP A 75 -16.00 -20.81 5.12
N PHE A 76 -15.72 -20.04 6.16
CA PHE A 76 -14.97 -18.79 6.09
C PHE A 76 -13.76 -18.89 7.00
N LYS A 77 -12.58 -18.53 6.47
CA LYS A 77 -11.35 -18.46 7.25
C LYS A 77 -11.10 -16.99 7.57
N LEU A 78 -10.93 -16.68 8.84
CA LEU A 78 -10.62 -15.33 9.32
C LEU A 78 -9.21 -15.38 9.90
N LYS A 79 -8.31 -14.52 9.40
CA LYS A 79 -6.86 -14.58 9.68
C LYS A 79 -6.29 -13.18 9.89
N ALA A 80 -5.29 -13.04 10.75
CA ALA A 80 -4.70 -11.74 11.11
C ALA A 80 -4.10 -10.98 9.92
N TYR A 81 -3.33 -11.66 9.06
CA TYR A 81 -2.61 -11.02 7.94
C TYR A 81 -3.51 -10.54 6.78
N LEU A 82 -4.80 -10.87 6.83
CA LEU A 82 -5.80 -10.33 5.91
C LEU A 82 -6.36 -8.96 6.37
N GLY A 83 -5.96 -8.48 7.55
CA GLY A 83 -6.20 -7.13 8.04
C GLY A 83 -5.18 -6.09 7.55
N ASP A 84 -5.16 -4.92 8.20
CA ASP A 84 -4.27 -3.79 7.89
C ASP A 84 -2.85 -3.99 8.49
N ASN A 85 -2.32 -5.22 8.47
CA ASN A 85 -1.01 -5.60 9.07
C ASN A 85 0.08 -5.70 8.01
N GLU A 86 0.44 -4.54 7.47
CA GLU A 86 1.36 -4.40 6.34
C GLU A 86 2.78 -4.04 6.81
N LEU A 87 3.79 -4.54 6.10
CA LEU A 87 5.16 -4.06 6.19
C LEU A 87 5.63 -3.53 4.85
N ASP A 88 6.42 -2.46 4.89
CA ASP A 88 7.14 -1.90 3.77
C ASP A 88 8.59 -2.42 3.81
N VAL A 89 8.99 -3.16 2.78
CA VAL A 89 10.33 -3.77 2.70
C VAL A 89 11.01 -3.46 1.38
N ALA A 90 12.34 -3.55 1.35
CA ALA A 90 13.14 -3.33 0.15
C ALA A 90 13.22 -4.61 -0.70
N VAL A 91 12.92 -4.52 -2.00
CA VAL A 91 13.30 -5.53 -2.99
C VAL A 91 14.75 -5.30 -3.36
N VAL A 92 15.66 -6.17 -2.91
CA VAL A 92 17.12 -6.06 -3.08
C VAL A 92 17.68 -6.88 -4.23
N GLY A 93 16.93 -7.86 -4.72
CA GLY A 93 17.34 -8.75 -5.80
C GLY A 93 16.17 -9.44 -6.48
N ILE A 94 16.43 -10.03 -7.64
CA ILE A 94 15.47 -10.87 -8.37
C ILE A 94 16.17 -12.15 -8.81
N ASP A 95 15.56 -13.27 -8.44
CA ASP A 95 15.91 -14.59 -8.95
C ASP A 95 14.91 -15.00 -10.01
N LYS A 96 15.41 -15.36 -11.20
CA LYS A 96 14.59 -15.95 -12.25
C LYS A 96 14.67 -17.47 -12.14
N GLY A 97 13.56 -18.08 -11.73
CA GLY A 97 13.41 -19.53 -11.71
C GLY A 97 13.46 -20.15 -13.11
N LYS A 98 13.67 -21.46 -13.17
CA LYS A 98 13.77 -22.22 -14.44
C LYS A 98 12.52 -22.07 -15.33
N ASP A 99 11.35 -21.94 -14.70
CA ASP A 99 10.07 -21.78 -15.39
C ASP A 99 9.75 -20.32 -15.77
N GLY A 100 10.74 -19.43 -15.63
CA GLY A 100 10.60 -17.99 -15.87
C GLY A 100 9.90 -17.22 -14.74
N GLN A 101 9.46 -17.90 -13.68
CA GLN A 101 8.86 -17.25 -12.52
C GLN A 101 9.91 -16.44 -11.75
N LEU A 102 9.59 -15.17 -11.50
CA LEU A 102 10.45 -14.27 -10.73
C LEU A 102 10.18 -14.44 -9.23
N ALA A 103 11.25 -14.57 -8.46
CA ALA A 103 11.26 -14.43 -7.02
C ALA A 103 12.06 -13.18 -6.63
N TYR A 104 11.54 -12.42 -5.69
CA TYR A 104 12.10 -11.16 -5.24
C TYR A 104 12.73 -11.38 -3.88
N GLN A 105 14.00 -11.01 -3.73
CA GLN A 105 14.71 -11.03 -2.45
C GLN A 105 14.37 -9.76 -1.68
N LEU A 106 13.91 -9.94 -0.44
CA LEU A 106 13.32 -8.88 0.37
C LEU A 106 14.17 -8.59 1.59
N ALA A 107 14.34 -7.31 1.91
CA ALA A 107 15.18 -6.86 3.02
C ALA A 107 14.51 -5.76 3.85
N VAL A 108 14.88 -5.71 5.12
CA VAL A 108 14.48 -4.68 6.10
C VAL A 108 15.71 -3.88 6.52
N ARG A 109 15.49 -2.71 7.11
CA ARG A 109 16.59 -1.85 7.57
C ARG A 109 17.14 -2.33 8.91
N ASP A 110 18.45 -2.51 8.99
CA ASP A 110 19.19 -2.85 10.20
C ASP A 110 20.31 -1.82 10.41
N GLY A 111 20.00 -0.76 11.16
CA GLY A 111 20.88 0.41 11.28
C GLY A 111 21.10 1.10 9.94
N GLU A 112 22.36 1.10 9.48
CA GLU A 112 22.81 1.64 8.18
C GLU A 112 22.84 0.59 7.06
N ARG A 113 22.48 -0.67 7.36
CA ARG A 113 22.53 -1.79 6.41
C ARG A 113 21.12 -2.31 6.12
N TYR A 114 21.04 -3.12 5.06
CA TYR A 114 19.83 -3.87 4.71
C TYR A 114 20.04 -5.35 4.98
N GLN A 115 19.15 -5.95 5.77
CA GLN A 115 19.19 -7.38 6.08
C GLN A 115 18.11 -8.11 5.29
N THR A 116 18.52 -9.11 4.50
CA THR A 116 17.59 -9.98 3.79
C THR A 116 16.80 -10.84 4.77
N ILE A 117 15.49 -10.95 4.57
CA ILE A 117 14.57 -11.71 5.43
C ILE A 117 13.87 -12.85 4.71
N THR A 118 13.44 -12.68 3.46
CA THR A 118 12.74 -13.75 2.72
C THR A 118 12.78 -13.52 1.21
N ASN A 119 12.38 -14.54 0.46
CA ASN A 119 12.05 -14.41 -0.95
C ASN A 119 10.53 -14.50 -1.13
N CYS A 120 9.97 -13.68 -2.03
CA CYS A 120 8.56 -13.72 -2.37
C CYS A 120 8.37 -13.68 -3.88
N SER A 121 7.43 -14.45 -4.42
CA SER A 121 7.06 -14.42 -5.85
C SER A 121 5.58 -14.07 -6.07
N SER A 122 4.85 -13.79 -5.00
CA SER A 122 3.38 -13.70 -4.98
C SER A 122 2.88 -12.28 -4.77
N GLY A 123 1.71 -11.98 -5.35
CA GLY A 123 0.92 -10.78 -5.06
C GLY A 123 1.05 -9.63 -6.06
N LEU A 124 2.25 -9.36 -6.59
CA LEU A 124 2.43 -8.33 -7.62
C LEU A 124 1.71 -8.67 -8.92
N ARG A 125 1.11 -7.65 -9.56
CA ARG A 125 0.51 -7.76 -10.89
C ARG A 125 1.59 -7.86 -11.96
N GLN A 126 1.22 -8.38 -13.14
CA GLN A 126 2.16 -8.53 -14.25
C GLN A 126 2.88 -7.22 -14.61
N VAL A 127 2.15 -6.09 -14.66
CA VAL A 127 2.73 -4.77 -14.95
C VAL A 127 3.81 -4.38 -13.93
N ASP A 128 3.56 -4.62 -12.64
CA ASP A 128 4.51 -4.31 -11.57
C ASP A 128 5.73 -5.24 -11.64
N ARG A 129 5.52 -6.52 -11.99
CA ARG A 129 6.58 -7.50 -12.20
C ARG A 129 7.49 -7.13 -13.38
N ASP A 130 6.90 -6.80 -14.51
CA ASP A 130 7.62 -6.39 -15.73
C ASP A 130 8.42 -5.11 -15.48
N TYR A 131 7.85 -4.15 -14.76
CA TYR A 131 8.54 -2.92 -14.36
C TYR A 131 9.79 -3.22 -13.52
N ILE A 132 9.67 -4.01 -12.46
CA ILE A 132 10.80 -4.34 -11.58
C ILE A 132 11.86 -5.16 -12.35
N TYR A 133 11.43 -6.11 -13.20
CA TYR A 133 12.35 -6.90 -14.03
C TYR A 133 13.11 -6.03 -15.02
N ASN A 134 12.45 -5.17 -15.78
CA ASN A 134 13.11 -4.25 -16.71
C ASN A 134 14.08 -3.32 -16.00
N LEU A 135 13.71 -2.83 -14.81
CA LEU A 135 14.61 -2.04 -13.99
C LEU A 135 15.86 -2.83 -13.58
N SER A 136 15.70 -4.09 -13.18
CA SER A 136 16.82 -4.95 -12.78
C SER A 136 17.84 -5.19 -13.88
N THR A 137 17.39 -5.31 -15.13
CA THR A 137 18.30 -5.51 -16.29
C THR A 137 19.19 -4.31 -16.58
N ARG A 138 18.85 -3.13 -16.04
CA ARG A 138 19.56 -1.87 -16.26
C ARG A 138 20.24 -1.35 -14.98
N ALA A 139 19.96 -1.95 -13.83
CA ALA A 139 20.46 -1.48 -12.56
C ALA A 139 21.94 -1.86 -12.38
N VAL A 140 22.73 -0.92 -11.86
CA VAL A 140 24.07 -1.19 -11.35
C VAL A 140 23.97 -1.22 -9.83
N GLY A 141 24.02 -2.41 -9.24
CA GLY A 141 23.86 -2.63 -7.80
C GLY A 141 22.49 -3.20 -7.38
N PRO A 142 22.19 -3.24 -6.08
CA PRO A 142 20.95 -3.80 -5.56
C PRO A 142 19.75 -3.02 -6.08
N LEU A 143 18.65 -3.74 -6.33
CA LEU A 143 17.37 -3.08 -6.51
C LEU A 143 17.03 -2.42 -5.17
N LEU A 144 16.58 -1.18 -5.17
CA LEU A 144 16.22 -0.49 -3.93
C LEU A 144 14.83 0.09 -4.16
N LYS A 145 13.85 -0.84 -4.19
CA LYS A 145 12.44 -0.52 -4.36
C LYS A 145 11.64 -0.97 -3.16
N VAL A 146 10.79 -0.09 -2.67
CA VAL A 146 9.92 -0.38 -1.55
C VAL A 146 8.66 -1.09 -2.04
N VAL A 147 8.33 -2.20 -1.40
CA VAL A 147 7.08 -2.93 -1.61
C VAL A 147 6.35 -3.08 -0.29
N GLU A 148 5.05 -2.83 -0.33
CA GLU A 148 4.14 -3.12 0.76
C GLU A 148 3.74 -4.59 0.69
N MET A 149 3.78 -5.30 1.81
CA MET A 149 3.44 -6.71 1.87
C MET A 149 2.73 -7.11 3.16
N THR A 150 2.16 -8.31 3.13
CA THR A 150 1.68 -9.01 4.32
C THR A 150 2.22 -10.43 4.34
N ALA A 151 2.24 -11.04 5.52
CA ALA A 151 2.65 -12.43 5.70
C ALA A 151 1.83 -13.09 6.81
N ALA A 152 1.68 -14.41 6.76
CA ALA A 152 0.91 -15.15 7.75
C ALA A 152 1.57 -15.24 9.13
N GLY A 153 2.86 -14.97 9.22
CA GLY A 153 3.67 -15.04 10.44
C GLY A 153 5.16 -14.97 10.13
N VAL A 154 5.99 -15.16 11.14
CA VAL A 154 7.45 -15.25 11.00
C VAL A 154 7.94 -16.54 11.61
N ARG A 155 8.74 -17.33 10.88
CA ARG A 155 9.36 -18.54 11.41
C ARG A 155 10.81 -18.60 10.99
N ASP A 156 11.68 -18.88 11.96
CA ASP A 156 13.12 -18.97 11.75
C ASP A 156 13.70 -17.74 11.02
N GLY A 157 13.20 -16.55 11.39
CA GLY A 157 13.62 -15.27 10.79
C GLY A 157 13.12 -15.03 9.37
N LYS A 158 12.11 -15.77 8.89
CA LYS A 158 11.53 -15.63 7.54
C LYS A 158 10.02 -15.48 7.60
N PHE A 159 9.45 -14.69 6.68
CA PHE A 159 8.00 -14.65 6.54
C PHE A 159 7.43 -16.00 6.09
N ILE A 160 6.28 -16.35 6.65
CA ILE A 160 5.41 -17.44 6.19
C ILE A 160 4.38 -16.87 5.21
N ASP A 161 4.21 -17.51 4.05
CA ASP A 161 3.27 -17.09 3.00
C ASP A 161 3.28 -15.57 2.70
N PRO A 162 4.45 -14.95 2.44
CA PRO A 162 4.52 -13.53 2.12
C PRO A 162 3.81 -13.22 0.81
N VAL A 163 3.07 -12.11 0.79
CA VAL A 163 2.34 -11.60 -0.37
C VAL A 163 2.63 -10.11 -0.52
N MET A 164 3.24 -9.72 -1.65
CA MET A 164 3.44 -8.32 -1.98
C MET A 164 2.12 -7.71 -2.48
N LYS A 165 1.65 -6.64 -1.86
CA LYS A 165 0.41 -5.94 -2.23
C LYS A 165 0.64 -4.96 -3.37
N ARG A 166 1.66 -4.11 -3.26
CA ARG A 166 1.96 -3.06 -4.24
C ARG A 166 3.39 -2.53 -4.10
N ILE A 167 3.87 -1.86 -5.14
CA ILE A 167 5.07 -1.03 -5.08
C ILE A 167 4.72 0.30 -4.40
N ARG A 168 5.54 0.73 -3.44
CA ARG A 168 5.42 2.03 -2.76
C ARG A 168 6.29 3.05 -3.47
N HIS A 169 5.68 3.76 -4.40
CA HIS A 169 6.34 4.85 -5.13
C HIS A 169 6.48 6.12 -4.28
N ASP A 170 5.69 6.21 -3.20
CA ASP A 170 5.65 7.28 -2.22
C ASP A 170 6.74 7.18 -1.15
N LYS A 171 7.49 6.08 -1.10
CA LYS A 171 8.55 5.84 -0.11
C LYS A 171 9.92 5.64 -0.75
N ASP A 172 10.93 6.19 -0.09
CA ASP A 172 12.33 5.91 -0.31
C ASP A 172 12.78 4.65 0.43
N VAL A 173 13.88 4.05 -0.04
CA VAL A 173 14.35 2.77 0.49
C VAL A 173 14.79 2.88 1.96
N ASP A 174 15.21 4.06 2.41
CA ASP A 174 15.58 4.31 3.79
C ASP A 174 14.35 4.36 4.73
N GLU A 175 13.15 4.47 4.16
CA GLU A 175 11.86 4.48 4.87
C GLU A 175 11.22 3.08 5.01
N VAL A 176 11.94 2.01 4.62
CA VAL A 176 11.47 0.64 4.87
C VAL A 176 11.45 0.32 6.36
N ASP A 177 10.61 -0.63 6.73
CA ASP A 177 10.51 -1.12 8.09
C ASP A 177 11.83 -1.71 8.58
N THR A 178 12.02 -1.59 9.90
CA THR A 178 13.25 -2.01 10.56
C THR A 178 13.26 -3.50 10.85
N LEU A 179 14.44 -4.06 11.10
CA LEU A 179 14.60 -5.42 11.61
C LEU A 179 13.82 -5.62 12.93
N GLN A 180 13.72 -4.60 13.76
CA GLN A 180 12.93 -4.67 14.99
C GLN A 180 11.44 -4.80 14.68
N THR A 181 10.91 -3.96 13.77
CA THR A 181 9.52 -4.06 13.28
C THR A 181 9.23 -5.45 12.72
N PHE A 182 10.17 -6.04 11.98
CA PHE A 182 10.04 -7.40 11.46
C PHE A 182 10.01 -8.46 12.57
N LYS A 183 10.89 -8.36 13.57
CA LYS A 183 10.90 -9.27 14.74
C LYS A 183 9.61 -9.18 15.55
N ASP A 184 9.05 -7.97 15.62
CA ASP A 184 7.80 -7.70 16.35
C ASP A 184 6.55 -8.04 15.51
N TYR A 185 6.71 -8.49 14.26
CA TYR A 185 5.57 -8.75 13.36
C TYR A 185 4.60 -9.78 13.90
N GLU A 186 5.09 -10.83 14.58
CA GLU A 186 4.19 -11.81 15.21
C GLU A 186 3.33 -11.16 16.31
N GLN A 187 3.90 -10.24 17.09
CA GLN A 187 3.15 -9.50 18.11
C GLN A 187 2.10 -8.59 17.46
N ILE A 188 2.39 -8.00 16.30
CA ILE A 188 1.41 -7.22 15.52
C ILE A 188 0.27 -8.13 15.07
N LEU A 189 0.57 -9.32 14.56
CA LEU A 189 -0.45 -10.28 14.15
C LEU A 189 -1.30 -10.78 15.33
N MET A 190 -0.70 -11.03 16.50
CA MET A 190 -1.43 -11.45 17.71
C MET A 190 -2.43 -10.39 18.19
N ASN A 191 -2.12 -9.11 17.99
CA ASN A 191 -2.98 -7.98 18.39
C ASN A 191 -3.99 -7.55 17.31
N SER A 192 -4.08 -8.30 16.22
CA SER A 192 -4.93 -7.96 15.08
C SER A 192 -6.42 -8.08 15.40
N LYS A 193 -7.22 -7.21 14.78
CA LYS A 193 -8.68 -7.24 14.86
C LYS A 193 -9.28 -7.60 13.50
N LEU A 194 -10.50 -8.13 13.52
CA LEU A 194 -11.26 -8.29 12.29
C LEU A 194 -11.52 -6.92 11.67
N SER A 195 -11.31 -6.81 10.37
CA SER A 195 -11.60 -5.57 9.67
C SER A 195 -13.11 -5.32 9.59
N ASP A 196 -13.54 -4.09 9.82
CA ASP A 196 -14.91 -3.64 9.52
C ASP A 196 -15.16 -3.52 8.01
N LYS A 197 -14.09 -3.56 7.18
CA LYS A 197 -14.20 -3.52 5.73
C LYS A 197 -14.76 -4.85 5.24
N SER A 198 -15.90 -4.79 4.54
CA SER A 198 -16.53 -5.99 3.99
C SER A 198 -15.61 -6.66 2.93
N PRO A 199 -15.44 -8.00 2.93
CA PRO A 199 -14.62 -8.72 1.94
C PRO A 199 -15.24 -8.73 0.52
N ALA A 200 -16.36 -8.04 0.30
CA ALA A 200 -16.80 -7.71 -1.03
C ALA A 200 -15.67 -6.94 -1.70
N LYS A 201 -14.99 -7.56 -2.67
CA LYS A 201 -14.02 -6.89 -3.54
C LYS A 201 -14.59 -5.51 -3.83
N GLU A 202 -13.96 -4.45 -3.34
CA GLU A 202 -14.11 -3.16 -3.97
C GLU A 202 -13.78 -3.45 -5.44
N LYS A 203 -14.80 -3.42 -6.29
CA LYS A 203 -14.56 -3.53 -7.73
C LYS A 203 -13.50 -2.48 -7.99
N PRO A 204 -12.34 -2.82 -8.60
CA PRO A 204 -11.35 -1.81 -8.93
C PRO A 204 -12.12 -0.69 -9.61
N ARG A 205 -12.16 0.49 -8.97
CA ARG A 205 -13.00 1.59 -9.45
C ARG A 205 -12.60 1.75 -10.90
N LYS A 206 -13.54 1.47 -11.83
CA LYS A 206 -13.33 1.82 -13.23
C LYS A 206 -13.03 3.30 -13.18
N VAL A 207 -11.81 3.69 -13.54
CA VAL A 207 -11.43 5.09 -13.67
C VAL A 207 -12.34 5.64 -14.76
N THR A 208 -13.44 6.23 -14.34
CA THR A 208 -14.38 6.88 -15.26
C THR A 208 -13.77 8.22 -15.62
N LYS A 209 -14.08 8.74 -16.82
CA LYS A 209 -13.69 10.10 -17.20
C LYS A 209 -14.02 11.13 -16.11
N ARG A 210 -15.10 10.90 -15.34
CA ARG A 210 -15.53 11.74 -14.22
C ARG A 210 -14.53 11.79 -13.06
N MET A 211 -13.89 10.67 -12.70
CA MET A 211 -12.86 10.62 -11.66
C MET A 211 -11.52 11.24 -12.12
N ILE A 212 -11.20 11.16 -13.41
CA ILE A 212 -10.04 11.88 -13.99
C ILE A 212 -10.28 13.39 -13.90
N VAL A 213 -11.53 13.84 -14.12
CA VAL A 213 -11.93 15.24 -13.95
C VAL A 213 -11.85 15.68 -12.49
N GLU A 214 -12.32 14.87 -11.52
CA GLU A 214 -12.20 15.20 -10.08
C GLU A 214 -10.75 15.24 -9.59
N GLY A 215 -9.88 14.31 -10.04
CA GLY A 215 -8.44 14.35 -9.72
C GLY A 215 -7.64 15.36 -10.55
N SER A 216 -8.28 16.03 -11.53
CA SER A 216 -7.72 17.16 -12.27
C SER A 216 -8.39 18.47 -11.91
N ALA A 217 -9.35 18.46 -10.98
CA ALA A 217 -10.06 19.65 -10.55
C ALA A 217 -9.13 20.46 -9.64
N VAL A 218 -8.95 21.72 -9.97
CA VAL A 218 -8.15 22.62 -9.17
C VAL A 218 -9.02 23.14 -8.01
N PRO A 219 -8.63 22.97 -6.74
CA PRO A 219 -9.45 23.33 -5.58
C PRO A 219 -9.77 24.83 -5.56
N GLU A 220 -10.99 25.22 -5.21
CA GLU A 220 -11.36 26.64 -5.07
C GLU A 220 -10.92 27.18 -3.70
N VAL A 221 -10.41 28.42 -3.67
CA VAL A 221 -9.98 29.13 -2.46
C VAL A 221 -10.78 30.43 -2.37
N ASP A 222 -11.18 30.82 -1.17
CA ASP A 222 -11.94 32.06 -0.95
C ASP A 222 -11.13 33.28 -1.40
N ALA A 223 -11.73 34.17 -2.17
CA ALA A 223 -11.10 35.37 -2.70
C ALA A 223 -10.46 36.26 -1.60
N LYS A 224 -10.99 36.21 -0.36
CA LYS A 224 -10.44 36.96 0.78
C LYS A 224 -9.08 36.45 1.27
N GLN A 225 -8.72 35.21 0.93
CA GLN A 225 -7.46 34.58 1.35
C GLN A 225 -6.34 34.78 0.34
N ILE A 226 -6.64 35.31 -0.86
CA ILE A 226 -5.67 35.47 -1.93
C ILE A 226 -4.80 36.70 -1.64
N ARG A 227 -3.49 36.47 -1.52
CA ARG A 227 -2.46 37.49 -1.36
C ARG A 227 -2.18 38.14 -2.71
N THR A 228 -2.38 39.45 -2.75
CA THR A 228 -2.18 40.27 -3.96
C THR A 228 -0.76 40.85 -4.07
N ASP A 229 0.07 40.64 -3.06
CA ASP A 229 1.43 41.15 -2.91
C ASP A 229 2.51 40.08 -3.19
N SER A 230 2.15 39.02 -3.93
CA SER A 230 3.04 37.91 -4.25
C SER A 230 3.59 37.98 -5.68
N PRO A 231 4.83 37.55 -5.94
CA PRO A 231 5.39 37.41 -7.29
C PRO A 231 4.64 36.39 -8.17
N LEU A 232 3.77 35.56 -7.59
CA LEU A 232 2.97 34.57 -8.33
C LEU A 232 1.65 35.12 -8.86
N VAL A 233 1.30 36.38 -8.56
CA VAL A 233 0.05 37.00 -9.01
C VAL A 233 -0.03 37.00 -10.54
N GLY A 234 -1.07 36.34 -11.07
CA GLY A 234 -1.30 36.25 -12.51
C GLY A 234 -0.44 35.22 -13.26
N ARG A 235 0.47 34.52 -12.57
CA ARG A 235 1.31 33.47 -13.15
C ARG A 235 0.58 32.14 -13.22
N THR A 236 0.73 31.44 -14.33
CA THR A 236 0.12 30.12 -14.53
C THR A 236 1.07 29.03 -14.03
N VAL A 237 0.67 28.32 -12.97
CA VAL A 237 1.50 27.28 -12.33
C VAL A 237 0.84 25.92 -12.49
N CYS A 238 1.55 24.99 -13.12
CA CYS A 238 1.09 23.60 -13.26
C CYS A 238 1.56 22.74 -12.08
N VAL A 239 0.64 22.04 -11.40
CA VAL A 239 1.02 21.07 -10.36
C VAL A 239 0.82 19.65 -10.86
N LEU A 240 1.93 18.96 -11.16
CA LEU A 240 1.92 17.61 -11.71
C LEU A 240 1.49 16.59 -10.64
N PHE A 241 0.60 15.69 -11.04
CA PHE A 241 0.32 14.49 -10.26
C PHE A 241 1.50 13.52 -10.33
N GLY A 242 2.04 13.19 -9.16
CA GLY A 242 2.88 12.03 -8.94
C GLY A 242 2.03 10.84 -8.48
N THR A 243 1.98 10.65 -7.16
CA THR A 243 1.31 9.51 -6.52
C THR A 243 0.48 9.90 -5.30
N ASP A 244 0.71 11.09 -4.74
CA ASP A 244 -0.01 11.61 -3.58
C ASP A 244 -0.98 12.74 -4.00
N GLU A 245 -2.26 12.39 -4.07
CA GLU A 245 -3.34 13.33 -4.40
C GLU A 245 -3.61 14.34 -3.28
N ARG A 246 -3.36 13.98 -2.01
CA ARG A 246 -3.56 14.89 -0.87
C ARG A 246 -2.51 15.98 -0.90
N LEU A 247 -1.24 15.60 -1.08
CA LEU A 247 -0.15 16.55 -1.24
C LEU A 247 -0.43 17.47 -2.43
N ARG A 248 -0.79 16.90 -3.59
CA ARG A 248 -1.08 17.69 -4.79
C ARG A 248 -2.14 18.77 -4.54
N LYS A 249 -3.27 18.41 -3.92
CA LYS A 249 -4.34 19.37 -3.59
C LYS A 249 -3.86 20.46 -2.66
N ARG A 250 -3.11 20.10 -1.61
CA ARG A 250 -2.51 21.06 -0.68
C ARG A 250 -1.59 22.06 -1.40
N LEU A 251 -0.72 21.58 -2.29
CA LEU A 251 0.16 22.46 -3.07
C LEU A 251 -0.63 23.44 -3.95
N MET A 252 -1.71 22.96 -4.59
CA MET A 252 -2.58 23.81 -5.41
C MET A 252 -3.29 24.89 -4.57
N GLU A 253 -3.73 24.56 -3.36
CA GLU A 253 -4.34 25.51 -2.43
C GLU A 253 -3.35 26.60 -2.00
N ILE A 254 -2.14 26.21 -1.59
CA ILE A 254 -1.08 27.15 -1.20
C ILE A 254 -0.76 28.13 -2.33
N LEU A 255 -0.53 27.62 -3.54
CA LEU A 255 -0.19 28.45 -4.70
C LEU A 255 -1.33 29.44 -5.06
N LYS A 256 -2.59 29.02 -4.91
CA LYS A 256 -3.75 29.91 -5.08
C LYS A 256 -3.83 31.00 -4.03
N THR A 257 -3.51 30.69 -2.77
CA THR A 257 -3.39 31.68 -1.70
C THR A 257 -2.33 32.74 -2.05
N TYR A 258 -1.31 32.41 -2.84
CA TYR A 258 -0.32 33.35 -3.37
C TYR A 258 -0.70 34.00 -4.72
N GLY A 259 -1.96 33.89 -5.17
CA GLY A 259 -2.43 34.57 -6.38
C GLY A 259 -2.09 33.89 -7.70
N ALA A 260 -1.54 32.67 -7.66
CA ALA A 260 -1.23 31.89 -8.86
C ALA A 260 -2.49 31.37 -9.56
N LYS A 261 -2.49 31.38 -10.89
CA LYS A 261 -3.45 30.65 -11.72
C LYS A 261 -3.01 29.19 -11.82
N VAL A 262 -3.50 28.37 -10.90
CA VAL A 262 -3.08 26.97 -10.82
C VAL A 262 -3.82 26.09 -11.84
N VAL A 263 -3.08 25.23 -12.55
CA VAL A 263 -3.59 24.23 -13.48
C VAL A 263 -3.13 22.83 -13.12
N ALA A 264 -3.99 21.83 -13.39
CA ALA A 264 -3.67 20.43 -13.08
C ALA A 264 -2.88 19.73 -14.20
N ASN A 265 -2.94 20.23 -15.43
CA ASN A 265 -2.23 19.59 -16.55
C ASN A 265 -1.35 20.62 -17.24
N PRO A 266 -0.22 20.21 -17.85
CA PRO A 266 0.62 21.11 -18.62
C PRO A 266 -0.19 21.80 -19.71
N VAL A 267 0.05 23.11 -19.87
CA VAL A 267 -0.55 23.98 -20.89
C VAL A 267 0.56 24.80 -21.54
N ALA A 268 0.30 25.34 -22.73
CA ALA A 268 1.33 26.05 -23.48
C ALA A 268 1.77 27.38 -22.85
N ASP A 269 0.92 27.99 -22.01
CA ASP A 269 1.10 29.30 -21.38
C ASP A 269 1.48 29.22 -19.89
N MET A 270 2.07 28.11 -19.44
CA MET A 270 2.51 27.96 -18.05
C MET A 270 3.88 28.60 -17.80
N ASP A 271 3.99 29.38 -16.72
CA ASP A 271 5.23 30.02 -16.29
C ASP A 271 6.12 29.08 -15.47
N LEU A 272 5.49 28.17 -14.71
CA LEU A 272 6.17 27.33 -13.74
C LEU A 272 5.47 25.96 -13.60
N VAL A 273 6.26 24.93 -13.35
CA VAL A 273 5.73 23.59 -13.04
C VAL A 273 6.25 23.14 -11.66
N VAL A 274 5.37 22.57 -10.85
CA VAL A 274 5.69 21.98 -9.55
C VAL A 274 5.34 20.50 -9.59
N ALA A 275 6.30 19.64 -9.23
CA ALA A 275 6.10 18.20 -9.17
C ALA A 275 6.04 17.69 -7.73
N THR A 276 5.04 16.86 -7.42
CA THR A 276 4.97 16.17 -6.11
C THR A 276 6.04 15.10 -5.94
N THR A 277 6.65 14.64 -7.04
CA THR A 277 7.75 13.65 -7.06
C THR A 277 8.51 13.77 -8.38
N ASP A 278 9.83 13.57 -8.33
CA ASP A 278 10.72 13.52 -9.48
C ASP A 278 10.68 12.17 -10.22
N LYS A 279 10.20 11.11 -9.56
CA LYS A 279 10.21 9.75 -10.11
C LYS A 279 9.08 9.48 -11.09
N HIS A 280 8.01 10.28 -11.07
CA HIS A 280 6.82 10.03 -11.86
C HIS A 280 7.06 10.31 -13.35
N VAL A 281 6.46 9.50 -14.22
CA VAL A 281 6.69 9.55 -15.68
C VAL A 281 6.35 10.92 -16.26
N LYS A 282 5.28 11.57 -15.78
CA LYS A 282 4.92 12.94 -16.22
C LYS A 282 5.96 13.97 -15.84
N THR A 283 6.56 13.83 -14.65
CA THR A 283 7.62 14.73 -14.19
C THR A 283 8.84 14.59 -15.08
N LYS A 284 9.28 13.35 -15.33
CA LYS A 284 10.40 13.07 -16.23
C LYS A 284 10.16 13.59 -17.65
N ALA A 285 8.97 13.41 -18.20
CA ALA A 285 8.62 13.93 -19.52
C ALA A 285 8.71 15.47 -19.59
N GLN A 286 8.38 16.19 -18.50
CA GLN A 286 8.52 17.64 -18.44
C GLN A 286 9.98 18.09 -18.27
N VAL A 287 10.78 17.35 -17.49
CA VAL A 287 12.24 17.55 -17.42
C VAL A 287 12.87 17.37 -18.80
N GLU A 288 12.54 16.27 -19.49
CA GLU A 288 13.08 15.95 -20.82
C GLU A 288 12.64 16.95 -21.89
N ALA A 289 11.42 17.50 -21.78
CA ALA A 289 10.96 18.55 -22.67
C ALA A 289 11.77 19.85 -22.51
N GLY A 290 12.21 20.15 -21.27
CA GLY A 290 13.06 21.31 -20.99
C GLY A 290 12.43 22.67 -21.31
N GLN A 291 11.09 22.74 -21.43
CA GLN A 291 10.38 23.93 -21.92
C GLN A 291 10.02 24.93 -20.82
N THR A 292 9.94 24.48 -19.57
CA THR A 292 9.54 25.32 -18.43
C THR A 292 10.37 24.97 -17.20
N THR A 293 10.59 25.95 -16.34
CA THR A 293 11.21 25.73 -15.02
C THR A 293 10.32 24.80 -14.20
N LEU A 294 10.94 23.74 -13.65
CA LEU A 294 10.29 22.67 -12.93
C LEU A 294 10.91 22.53 -11.54
N LEU A 295 10.07 22.69 -10.53
CA LEU A 295 10.46 22.64 -9.12
C LEU A 295 9.86 21.44 -8.40
N ARG A 296 10.51 21.03 -7.32
CA ARG A 296 10.01 20.04 -6.36
C ARG A 296 8.93 20.67 -5.47
N SER A 297 8.04 19.83 -4.94
CA SER A 297 7.02 20.23 -3.95
C SER A 297 7.60 20.93 -2.71
N LYS A 298 8.83 20.61 -2.31
CA LYS A 298 9.52 21.21 -1.16
C LYS A 298 9.53 22.74 -1.21
N TRP A 299 9.71 23.34 -2.38
CA TRP A 299 9.72 24.80 -2.53
C TRP A 299 8.39 25.45 -2.10
N VAL A 300 7.26 24.89 -2.54
CA VAL A 300 5.93 25.42 -2.18
C VAL A 300 5.66 25.28 -0.68
N LEU A 301 6.07 24.15 -0.09
CA LEU A 301 5.92 23.91 1.35
C LEU A 301 6.78 24.90 2.15
N ARG A 302 7.99 25.20 1.68
CA ARG A 302 8.85 26.22 2.29
C ARG A 302 8.25 27.62 2.17
N CYS A 303 7.65 27.98 1.03
CA CYS A 303 6.93 29.24 0.89
C CYS A 303 5.74 29.35 1.86
N GLU A 304 5.06 28.23 2.17
CA GLU A 304 4.01 28.20 3.19
C GLU A 304 4.58 28.40 4.60
N GLU A 305 5.64 27.68 4.96
CA GLU A 305 6.31 27.77 6.26
C GLU A 305 6.90 29.16 6.52
N GLU A 306 7.53 29.77 5.52
CA GLU A 306 8.10 31.12 5.62
C GLU A 306 7.03 32.23 5.49
N GLY A 307 5.80 31.86 5.14
CA GLY A 307 4.70 32.81 5.00
C GLY A 307 4.95 33.87 3.90
N GLN A 308 5.78 33.58 2.90
CA GLN A 308 6.01 34.41 1.73
C GLN A 308 6.56 33.57 0.58
N VAL A 309 6.47 34.07 -0.66
CA VAL A 309 7.10 33.41 -1.80
C VAL A 309 8.57 33.79 -1.84
N VAL A 310 9.44 32.77 -1.84
CA VAL A 310 10.89 32.93 -1.75
C VAL A 310 11.61 32.31 -2.95
N PRO A 311 12.82 32.80 -3.27
CA PRO A 311 13.66 32.17 -4.29
C PRO A 311 13.90 30.68 -4.00
N TRP A 312 13.85 29.85 -5.03
CA TRP A 312 14.15 28.42 -4.92
C TRP A 312 15.63 28.16 -4.70
N THR A 313 15.95 27.05 -4.04
CA THR A 313 17.33 26.57 -3.89
C THR A 313 17.68 25.58 -4.99
N THR A 314 18.97 25.30 -5.18
CA THR A 314 19.45 24.32 -6.16
C THR A 314 18.90 22.90 -5.91
N GLU A 315 18.61 22.54 -4.66
CA GLU A 315 18.04 21.24 -4.31
C GLU A 315 16.56 21.11 -4.70
N GLU A 316 15.86 22.23 -4.83
CA GLU A 316 14.44 22.30 -5.16
C GLU A 316 14.19 22.31 -6.68
N VAL A 317 15.23 22.51 -7.48
CA VAL A 317 15.14 22.57 -8.95
C VAL A 317 15.28 21.16 -9.54
N LEU A 318 14.36 20.80 -10.45
CA LEU A 318 14.46 19.61 -11.30
C LEU A 318 14.92 19.96 -12.71
N ASN A 319 14.50 21.12 -13.20
CA ASN A 319 14.90 21.69 -14.48
C ASN A 319 14.74 23.21 -14.39
N GLU A 320 15.68 23.98 -14.94
CA GLU A 320 15.58 25.43 -15.02
C GLU A 320 15.81 25.87 -16.46
N VAL A 321 14.97 26.80 -16.93
CA VAL A 321 15.02 27.29 -18.31
C VAL A 321 15.55 28.71 -18.30
N GLU A 322 16.59 28.95 -19.09
CA GLU A 322 17.21 30.27 -19.22
C GLU A 322 16.21 31.27 -19.82
N GLY A 323 16.02 32.42 -19.15
CA GLY A 323 14.99 33.40 -19.50
C GLY A 323 13.56 33.02 -19.07
N GLY A 324 13.40 31.95 -18.29
CA GLY A 324 12.12 31.57 -17.68
C GLY A 324 11.69 32.50 -16.53
N PHE A 325 10.53 32.22 -15.95
CA PHE A 325 10.07 32.93 -14.76
C PHE A 325 11.10 32.80 -13.62
N GLN A 326 11.37 33.91 -12.94
CA GLN A 326 12.24 33.99 -11.77
C GLN A 326 11.56 34.84 -10.69
N ILE A 327 11.97 34.61 -9.44
CA ILE A 327 11.53 35.37 -8.28
C ILE A 327 12.68 36.31 -7.90
N GLU A 328 12.42 37.61 -8.01
CA GLU A 328 13.32 38.67 -7.51
C GLU A 328 13.17 38.87 -6.00
#